data_AF-A0A0X3TAQ2-F1
#
_entry.id   AF-A0A0X3TAQ2-F1
#
_cell.length_a   1.000
_cell.length_b   1.000
_cell.length_c   1.000
_cell.angle_alpha   90.00
_cell.angle_beta   90.00
_cell.angle_gamma   90.00
#
_symmetry.space_group_name_H-M   'P 1'
#
loop_
_entity.id
_entity.type
_entity.pdbx_description
1 polymer ?
#
loop_
_entity_poly.entity_id
_entity_poly.type
_entity_poly.pdbx_seq_one_letter_code
_entity_poly.pdbx_strand_id
1 'polypeptide(L)' 'MEIGSNEHRRLLKRGITRTGIKTFALGLIPGLMLMLPNLVRDNDFSRGLWWLGWVLIGASALYALGIAIKKYRQTLSKL' A
#
# COMPACT_ATOMS: atom_id res chain seq x y z
N MET A 1 -24.00 -17.12 6.42
CA MET A 1 -23.41 -17.06 5.06
C MET A 1 -22.79 -18.40 4.76
N GLU A 2 -23.15 -19.02 3.65
CA GLU A 2 -22.46 -20.22 3.17
C GLU A 2 -21.06 -19.86 2.66
N ILE A 3 -20.07 -20.67 3.05
CA ILE A 3 -18.70 -20.54 2.58
C ILE A 3 -18.70 -20.81 1.08
N GLY A 4 -18.22 -19.85 0.28
CA GLY A 4 -18.21 -19.95 -1.18
C GLY A 4 -19.30 -19.17 -1.91
N SER A 5 -20.30 -18.63 -1.19
CA SER A 5 -21.34 -17.80 -1.82
C SER A 5 -20.75 -16.54 -2.47
N ASN A 6 -21.46 -16.01 -3.48
CA ASN A 6 -21.06 -14.76 -4.17
C ASN A 6 -20.86 -13.60 -3.20
N GLU A 7 -21.67 -13.55 -2.14
CA GLU A 7 -21.58 -12.52 -1.10
C GLU A 7 -20.33 -12.69 -0.25
N HIS A 8 -19.97 -13.94 0.12
CA HIS A 8 -18.74 -14.24 0.85
C HIS A 8 -17.49 -13.83 0.03
N ARG A 9 -17.46 -14.17 -1.27
CA ARG A 9 -16.38 -13.77 -2.19
C ARG A 9 -16.27 -12.25 -2.32
N ARG A 10 -17.40 -11.53 -2.35
CA ARG A 10 -17.43 -10.06 -2.43
C ARG A 10 -16.86 -9.40 -1.16
N LEU A 11 -17.23 -9.88 0.02
CA LEU A 11 -16.68 -9.38 1.29
C LEU A 11 -15.18 -9.64 1.40
N LEU A 12 -14.72 -10.82 0.98
CA LEU A 12 -13.30 -11.17 0.93
C LEU A 12 -12.50 -10.23 0.03
N LYS A 13 -12.94 -10.00 -1.21
CA LYS A 13 -12.29 -9.05 -2.12
C LYS A 13 -12.22 -7.66 -1.51
N ARG A 14 -13.33 -7.16 -0.94
CA ARG A 14 -13.37 -5.85 -0.28
C ARG A 14 -12.40 -5.76 0.90
N GLY A 15 -12.28 -6.82 1.70
CA GLY A 15 -11.33 -6.90 2.80
C GLY A 15 -9.88 -6.82 2.31
N ILE A 16 -9.53 -7.62 1.30
CA ILE A 16 -8.18 -7.64 0.71
C ILE A 16 -7.82 -6.25 0.14
N THR A 17 -8.72 -5.63 -0.61
CA THR A 17 -8.51 -4.28 -1.16
C THR A 17 -8.35 -3.26 -0.05
N ARG A 18 -9.18 -3.30 0.99
CA ARG A 18 -9.09 -2.35 2.12
C ARG A 18 -7.79 -2.51 2.88
N THR A 19 -7.31 -3.74 3.09
CA THR A 19 -5.99 -3.98 3.69
C THR A 19 -4.89 -3.43 2.81
N GLY A 20 -4.89 -3.71 1.50
CA GLY A 20 -3.89 -3.20 0.56
C GLY A 20 -3.82 -1.67 0.55
N ILE A 21 -4.97 -0.99 0.50
CA ILE A 21 -5.05 0.48 0.56
C ILE A 21 -4.45 1.01 1.87
N LYS A 22 -4.82 0.42 3.02
CA LYS A 22 -4.27 0.84 4.32
C LYS A 22 -2.76 0.63 4.40
N THR A 23 -2.25 -0.50 3.91
CA THR A 23 -0.82 -0.78 3.89
C THR A 23 -0.07 0.21 2.99
N PHE A 24 -0.62 0.54 1.81
CA PHE A 24 -0.04 1.58 0.96
C PHE A 24 -0.07 2.95 1.62
N ALA A 25 -1.18 3.32 2.27
CA ALA A 25 -1.31 4.59 2.99
C ALA A 25 -0.24 4.76 4.09
N LEU A 26 0.15 3.68 4.78
CA LEU A 26 1.21 3.71 5.78
C LEU A 26 2.59 4.07 5.22
N GLY A 27 2.86 3.85 3.94
CA GLY A 27 4.09 4.34 3.30
C GLY A 27 3.90 5.65 2.55
N LEU A 28 2.71 5.86 1.98
CA LEU A 28 2.37 7.08 1.25
C LEU A 28 2.42 8.33 2.14
N ILE A 29 1.75 8.30 3.30
CA ILE A 29 1.67 9.45 4.20
C ILE A 29 3.06 9.89 4.69
N PRO A 30 3.87 9.03 5.32
CA PRO A 30 5.21 9.44 5.75
C PRO A 30 6.12 9.75 4.57
N GLY A 31 5.99 9.06 3.44
CA GLY A 31 6.75 9.34 2.23
C GLY A 31 6.51 10.77 1.72
N LEU A 32 5.25 11.20 1.65
CA LEU A 32 4.90 12.57 1.30
C LEU A 32 5.38 13.58 2.35
N MET A 33 5.31 13.24 3.64
CA MET A 33 5.84 14.12 4.71
C MET A 33 7.34 14.34 4.58
N LEU A 34 8.12 13.32 4.20
CA LEU A 34 9.56 13.45 3.94
C LEU A 34 9.86 14.38 2.77
N MET A 35 8.94 14.53 1.82
CA MET A 35 9.15 15.37 0.64
C MET A 35 8.84 16.86 0.90
N LEU A 36 8.10 17.18 1.98
CA LEU A 36 7.71 18.55 2.32
C LEU A 36 8.88 19.54 2.46
N PRO A 37 10.00 19.21 3.10
CA PRO A 37 11.10 20.17 3.28
C PRO A 37 11.64 20.72 1.95
N ASN A 38 11.61 19.93 0.87
CA ASN A 38 12.07 20.36 -0.45
C ASN A 38 11.17 21.43 -1.08
N LEU A 39 9.93 21.57 -0.63
CA LEU A 39 9.03 22.65 -1.05
C LEU A 39 9.35 23.98 -0.36
N VAL A 40 10.00 23.93 0.82
CA VAL A 40 10.33 25.11 1.62
C VAL A 40 11.76 25.57 1.36
N ARG A 41 12.70 24.63 1.20
CA ARG A 41 14.12 24.94 1.00
C ARG A 41 14.78 23.84 0.17
N ASP A 42 15.41 24.25 -0.93
CA ASP A 42 16.19 23.34 -1.77
C ASP A 42 17.66 23.32 -1.34
N ASN A 43 18.08 22.21 -0.75
CA ASN A 43 19.47 21.91 -0.40
C ASN A 43 19.72 20.40 -0.53
N ASP A 44 20.96 19.95 -0.27
CA ASP A 44 21.29 18.52 -0.42
C ASP A 44 20.50 17.64 0.55
N PHE A 45 20.20 18.13 1.75
CA PHE A 45 19.42 17.40 2.75
C PHE A 45 17.95 17.22 2.31
N SER A 46 17.29 18.29 1.83
CA SER A 46 15.90 18.25 1.36
C SER A 46 15.74 17.38 0.12
N ARG A 47 16.73 17.41 -0.81
CA ARG A 47 16.79 16.51 -1.96
C ARG A 47 16.98 15.06 -1.55
N GLY A 48 17.81 14.79 -0.54
CA GLY A 48 17.95 13.45 0.06
C GLY A 48 16.63 12.93 0.62
N LEU A 49 15.92 13.75 1.40
CA LEU A 49 14.60 13.39 1.93
C LEU A 49 13.54 13.18 0.84
N TRP A 50 13.61 13.96 -0.25
CA TRP A 50 12.74 13.79 -1.40
C TRP A 50 12.88 12.40 -2.04
N TRP A 51 14.11 11.97 -2.29
CA TRP A 51 14.38 10.63 -2.82
C TRP A 51 13.99 9.52 -1.85
N LEU A 52 14.27 9.69 -0.55
CA LEU A 52 13.81 8.75 0.48
C LEU A 52 12.29 8.63 0.52
N GLY A 53 11.58 9.75 0.36
CA GLY A 53 10.12 9.78 0.23
C GLY A 53 9.64 8.89 -0.93
N TRP A 54 10.21 9.08 -2.13
CA TRP A 54 9.89 8.24 -3.29
C TRP A 54 10.20 6.75 -3.08
N VAL A 55 11.36 6.44 -2.50
CA VAL A 55 11.74 5.04 -2.20
C VAL A 55 10.75 4.41 -1.23
N LEU A 56 10.34 5.14 -0.19
CA LEU A 56 9.37 4.66 0.80
C LEU A 56 7.99 4.40 0.16
N ILE A 57 7.51 5.32 -0.68
CA ILE A 57 6.25 5.18 -1.42
C ILE A 57 6.32 3.98 -2.36
N GLY A 58 7.41 3.85 -3.14
CA GLY A 58 7.59 2.74 -4.07
C GLY A 58 7.67 1.39 -3.37
N ALA A 59 8.48 1.27 -2.31
CA ALA A 59 8.63 0.05 -1.53
C ALA A 59 7.32 -0.38 -0.87
N SER A 60 6.58 0.58 -0.30
CA SER A 60 5.28 0.30 0.31
C SER A 60 4.21 -0.09 -0.70
N ALA A 61 4.21 0.50 -1.91
CA ALA A 61 3.32 0.10 -2.99
C ALA A 61 3.57 -1.35 -3.43
N LEU A 62 4.85 -1.71 -3.66
CA LEU A 62 5.24 -3.07 -4.01
C LEU A 62 4.87 -4.07 -2.92
N TYR A 63 5.10 -3.71 -1.65
CA TYR A 63 4.76 -4.55 -0.51
C TYR A 63 3.25 -4.74 -0.36
N ALA A 64 2.46 -3.66 -0.49
CA ALA A 64 1.00 -3.71 -0.44
C ALA A 64 0.43 -4.59 -1.57
N LEU A 65 0.98 -4.46 -2.79
CA LEU A 65 0.60 -5.28 -3.94
C LEU A 65 0.95 -6.75 -3.68
N GLY A 66 2.13 -7.05 -3.16
CA GLY A 66 2.55 -8.41 -2.79
C GLY A 66 1.61 -9.06 -1.78
N ILE A 67 1.20 -8.32 -0.73
CA ILE A 67 0.21 -8.80 0.24
C ILE A 67 -1.15 -9.06 -0.41
N ALA A 68 -1.61 -8.13 -1.25
CA ALA A 68 -2.90 -8.26 -1.92
C ALA A 68 -2.93 -9.48 -2.85
N ILE A 69 -1.90 -9.68 -3.66
CA ILE A 69 -1.77 -10.85 -4.56
C ILE A 69 -1.69 -12.13 -3.75
N LYS A 70 -0.88 -12.16 -2.68
CA LYS A 70 -0.74 -13.34 -1.82
C LYS A 70 -2.08 -13.72 -1.19
N LYS A 71 -2.81 -12.76 -0.63
CA LYS A 71 -4.15 -13.00 -0.06
C LYS A 71 -5.16 -13.40 -1.13
N TYR A 72 -5.15 -12.76 -2.30
CA TYR A 72 -6.03 -13.13 -3.39
C TYR A 72 -5.80 -14.58 -3.83
N ARG A 73 -4.54 -14.97 -4.06
CA ARG A 73 -4.19 -16.36 -4.41
C ARG A 73 -4.54 -17.34 -3.30
N GLN A 74 -4.18 -17.05 -2.05
CA GLN A 74 -4.42 -18.00 -0.95
C GLN A 74 -5.91 -18.17 -0.63
N THR A 75 -6.71 -17.12 -0.76
CA THR A 75 -8.10 -17.16 -0.33
C THR A 75 -9.05 -17.43 -1.49
N LEU A 76 -8.88 -16.82 -2.67
CA LEU A 76 -9.76 -17.06 -3.80
C LEU A 76 -9.36 -18.26 -4.67
N SER A 77 -8.10 -18.69 -4.68
CA SER A 77 -7.70 -19.88 -5.46
C SER A 77 -8.00 -21.20 -4.74
N LYS A 78 -8.28 -21.16 -3.44
CA LYS A 78 -8.62 -22.33 -2.61
C LYS A 78 -10.13 -22.49 -2.36
N LEU A 79 -10.93 -21.58 -2.90
CA LEU A 79 -12.38 -21.45 -2.74
C LEU A 79 -13.09 -21.69 -4.06
#